data_AF-A9EZJ5-F1
#
_entry.id   AF-A9EZJ5-F1
#
_cell.length_a   1.000
_cell.length_b   1.000
_cell.length_c   1.000
_cell.angle_alpha   90.00
_cell.angle_beta   90.00
_cell.angle_gamma   90.00
#
_symmetry.space_group_name_H-M   'P 1'
#
loop_
_entity.id
_entity.type
_entity.pdbx_description
1 polymer ?
#
loop_
_entity_poly.entity_id
_entity_poly.type
_entity_poly.pdbx_seq_one_letter_code
_entity_poly.pdbx_strand_id
1 'polypeptide(L)'
;MRQPASPADPARSPSRARRGVKIGVVAAAAVLLVVAQRMGLFEIFGEPARIKQALLSLGPWGYVAFVLAYAALQPFGVPGTVFILAAPLIWPWPVAFALSMAGTMAASVVGFSFARFVARDWVAARVPARFRAYDEALKRRAFLTVFVLRLVLWMPPMLHVFFGVSGVRFWTHFWGSLAGYALPLLATAYFGQRVFDALRDAPPSAWAGMGAAAVAVMVLSWLARRCSRRGAVPS
;
A
#
# COMPACT_ATOMS: atom_id res chain seq x y z
N MET A 1 -68.42 7.35 8.98
CA MET A 1 -67.55 8.46 8.58
C MET A 1 -66.18 7.88 8.23
N ARG A 2 -65.80 7.88 6.94
CA ARG A 2 -64.53 7.32 6.44
C ARG A 2 -63.41 8.35 6.57
N GLN A 3 -62.29 7.99 7.19
CA GLN A 3 -61.05 8.78 7.16
C GLN A 3 -60.46 8.82 5.73
N PRO A 4 -59.88 9.94 5.27
CA PRO A 4 -59.22 10.02 3.98
C PRO A 4 -57.81 9.41 4.04
N ALA A 5 -57.40 8.82 2.92
CA ALA A 5 -56.10 8.18 2.72
C ALA A 5 -54.94 9.18 2.87
N SER A 6 -53.88 8.76 3.57
CA SER A 6 -52.60 9.47 3.64
C SER A 6 -51.85 9.33 2.30
N PRO A 7 -51.26 10.39 1.72
CA PRO A 7 -50.53 10.29 0.46
C PRO A 7 -49.23 9.52 0.64
N ALA A 8 -48.96 8.62 -0.31
CA ALA A 8 -47.75 7.81 -0.39
C ALA A 8 -46.48 8.67 -0.42
N ASP A 9 -45.54 8.35 0.45
CA ASP A 9 -44.19 8.90 0.50
C ASP A 9 -43.39 8.47 -0.76
N PRO A 10 -42.97 9.40 -1.63
CA PRO A 10 -42.17 9.06 -2.80
C PRO A 10 -40.75 8.74 -2.32
N ALA A 11 -40.48 7.45 -2.12
CA ALA A 11 -39.15 6.91 -1.92
C ALA A 11 -38.17 7.47 -2.97
N ARG A 12 -37.36 8.47 -2.55
CA ARG A 12 -36.22 8.98 -3.32
C ARG A 12 -35.24 7.83 -3.53
N SER A 13 -35.22 7.25 -4.73
CA SER A 13 -34.26 6.22 -5.11
C SER A 13 -32.83 6.81 -5.25
N PRO A 14 -31.85 6.47 -4.38
CA PRO A 14 -30.49 7.03 -4.47
C PRO A 14 -29.51 6.10 -5.23
N SER A 15 -29.99 5.09 -5.97
CA SER A 15 -29.14 3.95 -6.37
C SER A 15 -28.51 4.03 -7.77
N ARG A 16 -29.13 4.71 -8.75
CA ARG A 16 -28.65 4.72 -10.14
C ARG A 16 -27.56 5.76 -10.43
N ALA A 17 -27.72 7.00 -9.94
CA ALA A 17 -26.74 8.07 -10.13
C ALA A 17 -25.39 7.75 -9.46
N ARG A 18 -25.43 7.20 -8.23
CA ARG A 18 -24.22 6.72 -7.53
C ARG A 18 -23.57 5.51 -8.22
N ARG A 19 -24.35 4.62 -8.85
CA ARG A 19 -23.79 3.51 -9.64
C ARG A 19 -23.10 4.01 -10.91
N GLY A 20 -23.66 5.00 -11.61
CA GLY A 20 -23.04 5.60 -12.80
C GLY A 20 -21.69 6.24 -12.50
N VAL A 21 -21.60 7.00 -11.41
CA VAL A 21 -20.32 7.59 -10.94
C VAL A 21 -19.31 6.50 -10.57
N LYS A 22 -19.74 5.44 -9.86
CA LYS A 22 -18.87 4.30 -9.52
C LYS A 22 -18.34 3.60 -10.77
N ILE A 23 -19.18 3.36 -11.78
CA ILE A 23 -18.79 2.73 -13.05
C ILE A 23 -17.82 3.64 -13.82
N GLY A 24 -18.08 4.95 -13.86
CA GLY A 24 -17.19 5.92 -14.50
C GLY A 24 -15.80 5.96 -13.88
N VAL A 25 -15.70 5.92 -12.54
CA VAL A 25 -14.41 5.89 -11.83
C VAL A 25 -13.67 4.57 -12.09
N VAL A 26 -14.36 3.42 -12.08
CA VAL A 26 -13.75 2.11 -12.38
C VAL A 26 -13.29 2.03 -13.83
N ALA A 27 -14.07 2.57 -14.78
CA ALA A 27 -13.71 2.61 -16.18
C ALA A 27 -12.51 3.54 -16.44
N ALA A 28 -12.48 4.73 -15.84
CA ALA A 28 -11.34 5.64 -15.93
C ALA A 28 -10.07 5.01 -15.35
N ALA A 29 -10.20 4.32 -14.23
CA ALA A 29 -9.13 3.56 -13.57
C ALA A 29 -8.60 2.42 -14.46
N ALA A 30 -9.49 1.65 -15.09
CA ALA A 30 -9.14 0.58 -16.03
C ALA A 30 -8.49 1.13 -17.32
N VAL A 31 -8.99 2.24 -17.85
CA VAL A 31 -8.41 2.91 -19.04
C VAL A 31 -7.01 3.42 -18.73
N LEU A 32 -6.78 4.06 -17.58
CA LEU A 32 -5.44 4.47 -17.15
C LEU A 32 -4.47 3.28 -17.06
N LEU A 33 -4.94 2.13 -16.55
CA LEU A 33 -4.19 0.87 -16.47
C LEU A 33 -3.79 0.33 -17.85
N VAL A 34 -4.74 0.32 -18.78
CA VAL A 34 -4.53 -0.17 -20.15
C VAL A 34 -3.60 0.78 -20.91
N VAL A 35 -3.75 2.09 -20.73
CA VAL A 35 -2.83 3.09 -21.30
C VAL A 35 -1.42 2.91 -20.70
N ALA A 36 -1.30 2.69 -19.40
CA ALA A 36 -0.01 2.44 -18.74
C ALA A 36 0.69 1.17 -19.28
N GLN A 37 -0.07 0.10 -19.54
CA GLN A 37 0.45 -1.11 -20.19
C GLN A 37 0.87 -0.86 -21.64
N ARG A 38 0.05 -0.13 -22.41
CA ARG A 38 0.33 0.20 -23.82
C ARG A 38 1.53 1.14 -23.99
N MET A 39 1.81 1.99 -23.00
CA MET A 39 2.93 2.93 -22.96
C MET A 39 4.28 2.26 -22.62
N GLY A 40 4.33 0.95 -22.39
CA GLY A 40 5.60 0.25 -22.13
C GLY A 40 6.25 0.63 -20.79
N LEU A 41 5.48 1.09 -19.79
CA LEU A 41 6.00 1.44 -18.47
C LEU A 41 6.76 0.28 -17.79
N PHE A 42 6.46 -0.97 -18.16
CA PHE A 42 7.23 -2.14 -17.73
C PHE A 42 8.62 -2.24 -18.36
N GLU A 43 8.82 -1.79 -19.60
CA GLU A 43 10.13 -1.70 -20.26
C GLU A 43 10.95 -0.49 -19.79
N ILE A 44 10.28 0.60 -19.37
CA ILE A 44 10.93 1.79 -18.80
C ILE A 44 11.68 1.48 -17.50
N PHE A 45 11.24 0.46 -16.72
CA PHE A 45 11.99 -0.04 -15.56
C PHE A 45 13.34 -0.70 -15.92
N GLY A 46 13.63 -0.94 -17.20
CA GLY A 46 14.90 -1.53 -17.67
C GLY A 46 16.11 -0.59 -17.58
N GLU A 47 15.90 0.74 -17.57
CA GLU A 47 16.98 1.73 -17.46
C GLU A 47 16.66 2.82 -16.42
N PRO A 48 16.95 2.59 -15.13
CA PRO A 48 16.72 3.55 -14.04
C PRO A 48 17.35 4.94 -14.28
N ALA A 49 18.42 5.00 -15.08
CA ALA A 49 19.12 6.22 -15.44
C ALA A 49 18.29 7.17 -16.33
N ARG A 50 17.49 6.65 -17.28
CA ARG A 50 16.64 7.47 -18.16
C ARG A 50 15.48 8.10 -17.40
N ILE A 51 14.85 7.34 -16.50
CA ILE A 51 13.77 7.84 -15.63
C ILE A 51 14.29 9.01 -14.78
N LYS A 52 15.48 8.83 -14.19
CA LYS A 52 16.12 9.87 -13.38
C LYS A 52 16.38 11.14 -14.20
N GLN A 53 16.98 11.03 -15.38
CA GLN A 53 17.25 12.20 -16.23
C GLN A 53 15.97 12.88 -16.71
N ALA A 54 14.95 12.12 -17.10
CA ALA A 54 13.65 12.68 -17.49
C ALA A 54 13.00 13.46 -16.33
N LEU A 55 12.97 12.89 -15.12
CA LEU A 55 12.42 13.56 -13.93
C LEU A 55 13.20 14.81 -13.55
N LEU A 56 14.54 14.78 -13.65
CA LEU A 56 15.38 15.94 -13.34
C LEU A 56 15.25 17.04 -14.41
N SER A 57 15.10 16.68 -15.68
CA SER A 57 14.92 17.64 -16.79
C SER A 57 13.61 18.42 -16.70
N LEU A 58 12.60 17.86 -16.02
CA LEU A 58 11.31 18.50 -15.77
C LEU A 58 11.36 19.52 -14.61
N GLY A 59 12.47 19.60 -13.86
CA GLY A 59 12.62 20.51 -12.74
C GLY A 59 11.51 20.31 -11.68
N PRO A 60 10.81 21.39 -11.24
CA PRO A 60 9.74 21.28 -10.24
C PRO A 60 8.57 20.37 -10.65
N TRP A 61 8.31 20.20 -11.96
CA TRP A 61 7.26 19.31 -12.45
C TRP A 61 7.61 17.83 -12.27
N GLY A 62 8.88 17.48 -12.11
CA GLY A 62 9.31 16.12 -11.80
C GLY A 62 8.75 15.62 -10.47
N TYR A 63 8.61 16.51 -9.48
CA TYR A 63 8.00 16.20 -8.19
C TYR A 63 6.53 15.81 -8.32
N VAL A 64 5.77 16.62 -9.07
CA VAL A 64 4.34 16.39 -9.29
C VAL A 64 4.14 15.12 -10.11
N ALA A 65 4.91 14.94 -11.19
CA ALA A 65 4.86 13.75 -12.01
C ALA A 65 5.15 12.48 -11.20
N PHE A 66 6.14 12.51 -10.30
CA PHE A 66 6.45 11.39 -9.42
C PHE A 66 5.28 11.02 -8.50
N VAL A 67 4.69 12.01 -7.82
CA VAL A 67 3.57 11.79 -6.89
C VAL A 67 2.34 11.27 -7.65
N LEU A 68 2.03 11.84 -8.82
CA LEU A 68 0.91 11.41 -9.65
C LEU A 68 1.11 10.00 -10.18
N ALA A 69 2.31 9.69 -10.70
CA ALA A 69 2.65 8.35 -11.15
C ALA A 69 2.52 7.36 -10.00
N TYR A 70 3.06 7.68 -8.82
CA TYR A 70 2.94 6.80 -7.66
C TYR A 70 1.46 6.58 -7.27
N ALA A 71 0.67 7.65 -7.13
CA ALA A 71 -0.74 7.57 -6.81
C ALA A 71 -1.56 6.78 -7.84
N ALA A 72 -1.20 6.85 -9.11
CA ALA A 72 -1.91 6.24 -10.22
C ALA A 72 -1.40 4.84 -10.60
N LEU A 73 -0.20 4.43 -10.21
CA LEU A 73 0.34 3.10 -10.54
C LEU A 73 0.21 2.13 -9.37
N GLN A 74 0.41 2.59 -8.13
CA GLN A 74 0.43 1.71 -6.96
C GLN A 74 -0.91 1.00 -6.68
N PRO A 75 -2.08 1.64 -6.79
CA PRO A 75 -3.36 0.96 -6.61
C PRO A 75 -3.64 -0.12 -7.66
N PHE A 76 -2.92 -0.09 -8.78
CA PHE A 76 -3.15 -0.95 -9.94
C PHE A 76 -2.15 -2.09 -10.08
N GLY A 77 -1.42 -2.38 -9.01
CA GLY A 77 -0.54 -3.56 -8.92
C GLY A 77 0.94 -3.25 -9.02
N VAL A 78 1.34 -2.00 -9.25
CA VAL A 78 2.76 -1.64 -9.13
C VAL A 78 3.14 -1.60 -7.65
N PRO A 79 4.19 -2.31 -7.21
CA PRO A 79 4.62 -2.27 -5.82
C PRO A 79 5.07 -0.86 -5.41
N GLY A 80 4.49 -0.31 -4.34
CA GLY A 80 4.87 1.02 -3.83
C GLY A 80 6.34 1.12 -3.42
N THR A 81 6.95 -0.01 -3.06
CA THR A 81 8.37 -0.13 -2.73
C THR A 81 9.27 0.38 -3.87
N VAL A 82 8.87 0.21 -5.13
CA VAL A 82 9.65 0.68 -6.29
C VAL A 82 9.81 2.20 -6.24
N PHE A 83 8.72 2.93 -5.96
CA PHE A 83 8.76 4.38 -5.84
C PHE A 83 9.55 4.84 -4.60
N ILE A 84 9.32 4.18 -3.45
CA ILE A 84 9.99 4.54 -2.20
C ILE A 84 11.51 4.37 -2.29
N LEU A 85 11.98 3.33 -2.97
CA LEU A 85 13.42 3.10 -3.17
C LEU A 85 14.00 4.00 -4.26
N ALA A 86 13.23 4.34 -5.29
CA ALA A 86 13.68 5.22 -6.36
C ALA A 86 13.88 6.68 -5.88
N ALA A 87 13.02 7.19 -5.00
CA ALA A 87 13.07 8.58 -4.56
C ALA A 87 14.44 9.02 -3.95
N PRO A 88 15.04 8.30 -2.98
CA PRO A 88 16.35 8.65 -2.42
C PRO A 88 17.53 8.45 -3.40
N LEU A 89 17.34 7.77 -4.54
CA LEU A 89 18.36 7.68 -5.60
C LEU A 89 18.33 8.89 -6.55
N ILE A 90 17.21 9.62 -6.58
CA ILE A 90 16.98 10.75 -7.48
C ILE A 90 17.15 12.09 -6.74
N TRP A 91 16.60 12.19 -5.52
CA TRP A 91 16.58 13.42 -4.73
C TRP A 91 17.22 13.26 -3.35
N PRO A 92 17.69 14.35 -2.73
CA PRO A 92 18.17 14.33 -1.35
C PRO A 92 17.09 13.83 -0.37
N TRP A 93 17.54 13.23 0.74
CA TRP A 93 16.65 12.56 1.71
C TRP A 93 15.42 13.37 2.17
N PRO A 94 15.45 14.71 2.40
CA PRO A 94 14.25 15.42 2.84
C PRO A 94 13.19 15.47 1.75
N VAL A 95 13.62 15.68 0.51
CA VAL A 95 12.75 15.73 -0.67
C VAL A 95 12.23 14.34 -0.98
N ALA A 96 13.11 13.33 -0.96
CA ALA A 96 12.73 11.94 -1.15
C ALA A 96 11.69 11.47 -0.13
N PHE A 97 11.85 11.84 1.14
CA PHE A 97 10.87 11.57 2.19
C PHE A 97 9.53 12.25 1.90
N ALA A 98 9.54 13.55 1.61
CA ALA A 98 8.31 14.31 1.33
C ALA A 98 7.54 13.76 0.13
N LEU A 99 8.23 13.47 -0.98
CA LEU A 99 7.62 12.91 -2.19
C LEU A 99 7.09 11.50 -1.96
N SER A 100 7.86 10.66 -1.28
CA SER A 100 7.44 9.29 -0.98
C SER A 100 6.25 9.28 -0.02
N MET A 101 6.24 10.17 0.97
CA MET A 101 5.10 10.34 1.88
C MET A 101 3.86 10.81 1.14
N ALA A 102 3.98 11.86 0.31
CA ALA A 102 2.88 12.40 -0.47
C ALA A 102 2.30 11.36 -1.43
N GLY A 103 3.16 10.68 -2.20
CA GLY A 103 2.74 9.63 -3.13
C GLY A 103 2.10 8.43 -2.42
N THR A 104 2.69 7.97 -1.32
CA THR A 104 2.15 6.87 -0.51
C THR A 104 0.77 7.23 0.06
N MET A 105 0.62 8.43 0.60
CA MET A 105 -0.66 8.89 1.16
C MET A 105 -1.72 9.07 0.07
N ALA A 106 -1.35 9.66 -1.07
CA ALA A 106 -2.25 9.81 -2.21
C ALA A 106 -2.73 8.43 -2.71
N ALA A 107 -1.81 7.49 -2.93
CA ALA A 107 -2.13 6.13 -3.34
C ALA A 107 -2.99 5.39 -2.28
N SER A 108 -2.70 5.59 -0.99
CA SER A 108 -3.49 5.02 0.10
C SER A 108 -4.93 5.56 0.12
N VAL A 109 -5.10 6.87 -0.06
CA VAL A 109 -6.41 7.52 -0.14
C VAL A 109 -7.19 7.04 -1.36
N VAL A 110 -6.55 6.94 -2.53
CA VAL A 110 -7.17 6.42 -3.76
C VAL A 110 -7.60 4.96 -3.57
N GLY A 111 -6.70 4.09 -3.09
CA GLY A 111 -6.98 2.67 -2.87
C GLY A 111 -8.08 2.44 -1.82
N PHE A 112 -8.04 3.18 -0.70
CA PHE A 112 -9.07 3.13 0.34
C PHE A 112 -10.43 3.58 -0.19
N SER A 113 -10.47 4.68 -0.93
CA SER A 113 -11.71 5.22 -1.50
C SER A 113 -12.30 4.28 -2.53
N PHE A 114 -11.46 3.75 -3.43
CA PHE A 114 -11.86 2.76 -4.41
C PHE A 114 -12.45 1.52 -3.73
N ALA A 115 -11.75 0.94 -2.75
CA ALA A 115 -12.23 -0.21 -2.01
C ALA A 115 -13.55 0.08 -1.26
N ARG A 116 -13.69 1.27 -0.66
CA ARG A 116 -14.89 1.67 0.08
C ARG A 116 -16.12 1.86 -0.80
N PHE A 117 -15.95 2.45 -1.98
CA PHE A 117 -17.08 2.76 -2.87
C PHE A 117 -17.39 1.65 -3.86
N VAL A 118 -16.39 0.90 -4.32
CA VAL A 118 -16.53 -0.12 -5.36
C VAL A 118 -16.56 -1.52 -4.76
N ALA A 119 -15.58 -1.86 -3.93
CA ALA A 119 -15.41 -3.24 -3.46
C ALA A 119 -16.27 -3.58 -2.23
N ARG A 120 -16.66 -2.61 -1.42
CA ARG A 120 -17.39 -2.83 -0.15
C ARG A 120 -18.64 -3.68 -0.33
N ASP A 121 -19.47 -3.37 -1.32
CA ASP A 121 -20.73 -4.06 -1.56
C ASP A 121 -20.49 -5.53 -2.02
N TRP A 122 -19.46 -5.76 -2.84
CA TRP A 122 -19.07 -7.09 -3.34
C TRP A 122 -18.43 -7.95 -2.25
N VAL A 123 -17.54 -7.37 -1.43
CA VAL A 123 -16.85 -8.10 -0.36
C VAL A 123 -17.80 -8.38 0.81
N ALA A 124 -18.66 -7.44 1.20
CA ALA A 124 -19.61 -7.64 2.31
C ALA A 124 -20.53 -8.85 2.09
N ALA A 125 -20.85 -9.18 0.84
CA ALA A 125 -21.62 -10.38 0.47
C ALA A 125 -20.81 -11.69 0.58
N ARG A 126 -19.48 -11.61 0.61
CA ARG A 126 -18.54 -12.75 0.64
C ARG A 126 -17.84 -12.91 1.99
N VAL A 127 -17.95 -11.96 2.91
CA VAL A 127 -17.31 -12.03 4.24
C VAL A 127 -18.05 -13.02 5.15
N PRO A 128 -17.39 -14.08 5.63
CA PRO A 128 -17.96 -15.02 6.59
C PRO A 128 -18.32 -14.34 7.93
N ALA A 129 -19.39 -14.79 8.60
CA ALA A 129 -19.88 -14.20 9.85
C ALA A 129 -18.81 -14.10 10.97
N ARG A 130 -17.87 -15.05 11.04
CA ARG A 130 -16.72 -15.02 11.97
C ARG A 130 -15.85 -13.77 11.84
N PHE A 131 -15.77 -13.17 10.66
CA PHE A 131 -15.00 -11.94 10.42
C PHE A 131 -15.72 -10.67 10.90
N ARG A 132 -17.04 -10.72 11.08
CA ARG A 132 -17.81 -9.59 11.63
C ARG A 132 -17.48 -9.32 13.10
N ALA A 133 -17.17 -10.35 13.87
CA ALA A 133 -16.73 -10.22 15.26
C ALA A 133 -15.38 -9.47 15.37
N TYR A 134 -14.46 -9.73 14.44
CA TYR A 134 -13.19 -8.98 14.36
C TYR A 134 -13.41 -7.54 13.91
N ASP A 135 -14.38 -7.27 13.05
CA ASP A 135 -14.70 -5.93 12.55
C ASP A 135 -15.13 -4.97 13.69
N GLU A 136 -15.86 -5.46 14.69
CA GLU A 136 -16.20 -4.67 15.90
C GLU A 136 -15.02 -4.45 16.84
N ALA A 137 -14.15 -5.46 17.02
CA ALA A 137 -12.90 -5.30 17.76
C ALA A 137 -11.95 -4.30 17.07
N LEU A 138 -11.89 -4.33 15.74
CA LEU A 138 -11.16 -3.38 14.89
C LEU A 138 -11.70 -1.96 15.05
N LYS A 139 -13.03 -1.76 15.10
CA LYS A 139 -13.62 -0.43 15.32
C LYS A 139 -13.18 0.20 16.64
N ARG A 140 -13.09 -0.58 17.73
CA ARG A 140 -12.68 -0.09 19.06
C ARG A 140 -11.26 0.48 19.09
N ARG A 141 -10.34 -0.06 18.29
CA ARG A 141 -8.93 0.38 18.21
C ARG A 141 -8.46 0.59 16.78
N ALA A 142 -9.32 1.17 15.94
CA ALA A 142 -9.09 1.27 14.50
C ALA A 142 -7.83 2.08 14.17
N PHE A 143 -7.56 3.15 14.93
CA PHE A 143 -6.37 3.97 14.75
C PHE A 143 -5.08 3.18 15.01
N LEU A 144 -4.98 2.55 16.19
CA LEU A 144 -3.82 1.76 16.58
C LEU A 144 -3.60 0.57 15.62
N THR A 145 -4.68 -0.07 15.20
CA THR A 145 -4.61 -1.20 14.27
C THR A 145 -4.06 -0.77 12.91
N VAL A 146 -4.55 0.35 12.36
CA VAL A 146 -4.02 0.92 11.11
C VAL A 146 -2.55 1.30 11.29
N PHE A 147 -2.22 2.02 12.36
CA PHE A 147 -0.85 2.46 12.65
C PHE A 147 0.12 1.27 12.73
N VAL A 148 -0.17 0.28 13.57
CA VAL A 148 0.71 -0.89 13.77
C VAL A 148 0.82 -1.72 12.50
N LEU A 149 -0.28 -1.98 11.79
CA LEU A 149 -0.22 -2.74 10.55
C LEU A 149 0.58 -2.00 9.47
N ARG A 150 0.45 -0.68 9.36
CA ARG A 150 1.25 0.13 8.42
C ARG A 150 2.71 0.24 8.85
N LEU A 151 2.99 0.21 10.14
CA LEU A 151 4.35 0.22 10.66
C LEU A 151 5.06 -1.12 10.42
N VAL A 152 4.38 -2.24 10.68
CA VAL A 152 4.94 -3.60 10.64
C VAL A 152 4.94 -4.17 9.23
N LEU A 153 3.79 -4.12 8.53
CA LEU A 153 3.63 -4.71 7.21
C LEU A 153 3.99 -3.73 6.08
N TRP A 154 4.19 -2.46 6.43
CA TRP A 154 4.53 -1.39 5.50
C TRP A 154 3.44 -1.16 4.47
N MET A 155 3.54 -1.76 3.28
CA MET A 155 2.64 -1.50 2.14
C MET A 155 2.30 -2.72 1.28
N PRO A 156 1.63 -3.76 1.82
CA PRO A 156 1.06 -4.82 1.00
C PRO A 156 -0.20 -4.27 0.30
N PRO A 157 -0.38 -4.53 -1.02
CA PRO A 157 -1.57 -4.09 -1.75
C PRO A 157 -2.88 -4.53 -1.08
N MET A 158 -2.88 -5.72 -0.46
CA MET A 158 -4.03 -6.28 0.25
C MET A 158 -4.48 -5.43 1.45
N LEU A 159 -3.59 -4.69 2.13
CA LEU A 159 -3.98 -3.85 3.26
C LEU A 159 -4.85 -2.66 2.85
N HIS A 160 -4.65 -2.13 1.64
CA HIS A 160 -5.47 -1.01 1.15
C HIS A 160 -6.92 -1.43 0.94
N VAL A 161 -7.11 -2.63 0.37
CA VAL A 161 -8.42 -3.23 0.18
C VAL A 161 -9.03 -3.60 1.54
N PHE A 162 -8.26 -4.22 2.42
CA PHE A 162 -8.70 -4.59 3.76
C PHE A 162 -9.25 -3.40 4.54
N PHE A 163 -8.49 -2.30 4.62
CA PHE A 163 -8.95 -1.09 5.32
C PHE A 163 -10.13 -0.43 4.63
N GLY A 164 -10.14 -0.35 3.30
CA GLY A 164 -11.24 0.28 2.57
C GLY A 164 -12.56 -0.50 2.66
N VAL A 165 -12.50 -1.82 2.79
CA VAL A 165 -13.67 -2.69 2.96
C VAL A 165 -14.14 -2.72 4.42
N SER A 166 -13.21 -2.64 5.38
CA SER A 166 -13.52 -2.65 6.82
C SER A 166 -14.35 -1.44 7.27
N GLY A 167 -14.90 -1.52 8.48
CA GLY A 167 -15.67 -0.44 9.12
C GLY A 167 -14.87 0.83 9.48
N VAL A 168 -13.58 0.93 9.12
CA VAL A 168 -12.70 2.04 9.50
C VAL A 168 -13.14 3.37 8.87
N ARG A 169 -13.09 4.45 9.66
CA ARG A 169 -13.40 5.81 9.19
C ARG A 169 -12.23 6.37 8.37
N PHE A 170 -12.53 7.19 7.35
CA PHE A 170 -11.54 7.80 6.48
C PHE A 170 -10.42 8.53 7.26
N TRP A 171 -10.79 9.38 8.21
CA TRP A 171 -9.81 10.13 9.00
C TRP A 171 -8.95 9.25 9.90
N THR A 172 -9.50 8.16 10.43
CA THR A 172 -8.73 7.17 11.19
C THR A 172 -7.71 6.46 10.30
N HIS A 173 -8.12 6.12 9.07
CA HIS A 173 -7.21 5.56 8.07
C HIS A 173 -6.13 6.56 7.67
N PHE A 174 -6.50 7.83 7.39
CA PHE A 174 -5.57 8.87 6.97
C PHE A 174 -4.50 9.14 8.02
N TRP A 175 -4.89 9.49 9.25
CA TRP A 175 -3.93 9.80 10.30
C TRP A 175 -3.15 8.58 10.79
N GLY A 176 -3.80 7.42 10.89
CA GLY A 176 -3.13 6.18 11.27
C GLY A 176 -2.10 5.75 10.23
N SER A 177 -2.42 5.91 8.94
CA SER A 177 -1.47 5.62 7.85
C SER A 177 -0.35 6.65 7.81
N LEU A 178 -0.64 7.95 7.93
CA LEU A 178 0.38 8.99 7.94
C LEU A 178 1.43 8.74 9.03
N ALA A 179 0.97 8.46 10.26
CA ALA A 179 1.86 8.15 11.36
C ALA A 179 2.60 6.81 11.17
N GLY A 180 1.89 5.76 10.71
CA GLY A 180 2.49 4.43 10.51
C GLY A 180 3.52 4.39 9.39
N TYR A 181 3.35 5.25 8.39
CA TYR A 181 4.26 5.40 7.25
C TYR A 181 5.47 6.29 7.55
N ALA A 182 5.35 7.24 8.48
CA ALA A 182 6.42 8.19 8.77
C ALA A 182 7.75 7.52 9.09
N LEU A 183 7.75 6.56 10.02
CA LEU A 183 9.00 5.93 10.45
C LEU A 183 9.65 5.07 9.33
N PRO A 184 8.94 4.13 8.67
CA PRO A 184 9.54 3.33 7.60
C PRO A 184 10.00 4.17 6.39
N LEU A 185 9.23 5.19 6.00
CA LEU A 185 9.62 6.06 4.88
C LEU A 185 10.79 6.97 5.23
N LEU A 186 10.85 7.49 6.45
CA LEU A 186 11.99 8.29 6.91
C LEU A 186 13.25 7.44 6.94
N ALA A 187 13.17 6.23 7.50
CA ALA A 187 14.28 5.29 7.52
C ALA A 187 14.76 4.99 6.09
N THR A 188 13.84 4.75 5.15
CA THR A 188 14.21 4.44 3.76
C THR A 188 14.75 5.65 3.02
N ALA A 189 14.20 6.84 3.24
CA ALA A 189 14.71 8.07 2.61
C ALA A 189 16.11 8.43 3.12
N TYR A 190 16.36 8.25 4.42
CA TYR A 190 17.64 8.61 5.05
C TYR A 190 18.72 7.56 4.84
N PHE A 191 18.41 6.28 5.08
CA PHE A 191 19.37 5.19 4.96
C PHE A 191 19.43 4.58 3.56
N GLY A 192 18.40 4.74 2.73
CA GLY A 192 18.28 4.04 1.45
C GLY A 192 19.45 4.28 0.52
N GLN A 193 19.90 5.53 0.38
CA GLN A 193 21.07 5.86 -0.45
C GLN A 193 22.35 5.22 0.12
N ARG A 194 22.58 5.32 1.44
CA ARG A 194 23.76 4.73 2.09
C ARG A 194 23.78 3.20 2.02
N VAL A 195 22.63 2.56 2.20
CA VAL A 195 22.49 1.10 2.06
C VAL A 195 22.74 0.69 0.62
N PHE A 196 22.21 1.44 -0.35
CA PHE A 196 22.43 1.15 -1.75
C PHE A 196 23.89 1.32 -2.18
N ASP A 197 24.55 2.39 -1.75
CA ASP A 197 25.97 2.62 -1.99
C ASP A 197 26.82 1.52 -1.31
N ALA A 198 26.51 1.18 -0.05
CA ALA A 198 27.19 0.09 0.66
C ALA A 198 27.00 -1.28 -0.01
N LEU A 199 25.82 -1.56 -0.59
CA LEU A 199 25.58 -2.81 -1.33
C LEU A 199 26.29 -2.82 -2.69
N ARG A 200 26.39 -1.67 -3.37
CA ARG A 200 27.10 -1.53 -4.65
C ARG A 200 28.61 -1.68 -4.48
N ASP A 201 29.15 -1.05 -3.45
CA ASP A 201 30.59 -1.01 -3.18
C ASP A 201 31.06 -2.18 -2.29
N ALA A 202 30.15 -3.09 -1.91
CA ALA A 202 30.46 -4.25 -1.10
C ALA A 202 31.45 -5.18 -1.83
N PRO A 203 32.60 -5.52 -1.21
CA PRO A 203 33.51 -6.49 -1.80
C PRO A 203 32.84 -7.87 -1.89
N PRO A 204 33.21 -8.73 -2.86
CA PRO A 204 32.64 -10.07 -3.01
C PRO A 204 32.68 -10.94 -1.73
N SER A 205 33.67 -10.69 -0.86
CA SER A 205 33.81 -11.34 0.44
C SER A 205 32.72 -10.96 1.45
N ALA A 206 32.13 -9.76 1.36
CA ALA A 206 31.01 -9.35 2.20
C ALA A 206 29.74 -10.13 1.86
N TRP A 207 29.51 -10.41 0.57
CA TRP A 207 28.42 -11.27 0.10
C TRP A 207 28.63 -12.72 0.55
N ALA A 208 29.85 -13.24 0.46
CA ALA A 208 30.20 -14.55 0.98
C ALA A 208 30.00 -14.65 2.50
N GLY A 209 30.37 -13.61 3.25
CA GLY A 209 30.15 -13.50 4.70
C GLY A 209 28.68 -13.47 5.09
N MET A 210 27.86 -12.67 4.40
CA MET A 210 26.40 -12.65 4.58
C MET A 210 25.76 -14.00 4.25
N GLY A 211 26.20 -14.66 3.17
CA GLY A 211 25.77 -16.00 2.80
C GLY A 211 26.11 -17.04 3.87
N ALA A 212 27.35 -17.03 4.36
CA ALA A 212 27.80 -17.92 5.43
C ALA A 212 27.03 -17.71 6.73
N ALA A 213 26.78 -16.45 7.12
CA ALA A 213 25.98 -16.12 8.28
C ALA A 213 24.52 -16.59 8.14
N ALA A 214 23.90 -16.41 6.97
CA ALA A 214 22.55 -16.91 6.71
C ALA A 214 22.47 -18.44 6.80
N VAL A 215 23.45 -19.15 6.23
CA VAL A 215 23.57 -20.61 6.34
C VAL A 215 23.77 -21.03 7.80
N ALA A 216 24.64 -20.35 8.55
CA ALA A 216 24.86 -20.65 9.97
C ALA A 216 23.57 -20.47 10.78
N VAL A 217 22.83 -19.38 10.59
CA VAL A 217 21.54 -19.17 11.26
C VAL A 217 20.52 -20.25 10.86
N MET A 218 20.46 -20.63 9.59
CA MET A 218 19.57 -21.68 9.10
C MET A 218 19.92 -23.05 9.70
N VAL A 219 21.21 -23.38 9.79
CA VAL A 219 21.71 -24.63 10.41
C VAL A 219 21.44 -24.63 11.91
N LEU A 220 21.73 -23.53 12.62
CA LEU A 220 21.47 -23.40 14.05
C LEU A 220 19.97 -23.52 14.36
N SER A 221 19.12 -22.88 13.57
CA SER A 221 17.67 -22.97 13.75
C SER A 221 17.11 -24.34 13.35
N TRP A 222 17.71 -25.03 12.38
CA TRP A 222 17.40 -26.43 12.06
C TRP A 222 17.82 -27.38 13.18
N LEU A 223 19.03 -27.23 13.71
CA LEU A 223 19.54 -28.03 14.84
C LEU A 223 18.72 -27.80 16.10
N ALA A 224 18.38 -26.55 16.42
CA ALA A 224 17.51 -26.21 17.55
C ALA A 224 16.13 -26.86 17.42
N ARG A 225 15.50 -26.80 16.23
CA ARG A 225 14.22 -27.49 15.96
C ARG A 225 14.35 -29.01 16.06
N ARG A 226 15.50 -29.58 15.67
CA ARG A 226 15.78 -31.02 15.76
C ARG A 226 15.99 -31.48 17.20
N CYS A 227 16.62 -30.67 18.04
CA CYS A 227 16.78 -30.93 19.48
C CYS A 227 15.44 -30.80 20.23
N SER A 228 14.62 -29.77 19.95
CA SER A 228 13.30 -29.64 20.58
C SER A 228 12.35 -30.79 20.23
N ARG A 229 12.49 -31.41 19.04
CA ARG A 229 11.70 -32.60 18.65
C ARG A 229 12.15 -33.90 19.33
N ARG A 230 13.38 -33.95 19.87
CA ARG A 230 13.92 -35.13 20.58
C ARG A 230 13.69 -35.09 22.09
N GLY A 231 13.35 -33.92 22.65
CA GLY A 231 13.03 -33.75 24.08
C GLY A 231 11.57 -33.93 24.46
N ALA A 232 10.66 -34.11 23.49
CA ALA A 232 9.25 -34.43 23.76
C ALA A 232 9.07 -35.95 23.87
N VAL A 233 9.55 -36.52 24.98
CA VAL A 233 9.13 -37.86 25.40
C VAL A 233 7.74 -37.72 26.02
N PRO A 234 6.72 -38.44 25.51
CA PRO A 234 5.39 -38.41 26.11
C PRO A 234 5.43 -39.14 27.45
N SER A 235 5.07 -38.45 28.53
CA SER A 235 4.66 -39.04 29.81
C SER A 235 3.14 -39.02 29.90
#